data_AF-A0A832BBG0-F1
#
_entry.id   AF-A0A832BBG0-F1
#
_cell.length_a   1.000
_cell.length_b   1.000
_cell.length_c   1.000
_cell.angle_alpha   90.00
_cell.angle_beta   90.00
_cell.angle_gamma   90.00
#
_symmetry.space_group_name_H-M   'P 1'
#
loop_
_entity.id
_entity.type
_entity.pdbx_description
1 polymer ?
#
loop_
_entity_poly.entity_id
_entity_poly.type
_entity_poly.pdbx_seq_one_letter_code
_entity_poly.pdbx_strand_id
1 'polypeptide(L)'
;MVGKNGDGTIVEELNANPDRNNWEKFRKYLLRSKAKYYKVFYPKKLKSKKELLYAYAVIYDSKYRQMFKIPVYMKEKGSVHGATIYFKELLNTNKDYKEWVA
;
A
#
# COMPACT_ATOMS: atom_id res chain seq x y z
N MET A 1 18.94 -6.55 17.19
CA MET A 1 17.63 -7.19 17.47
C MET A 1 16.72 -6.96 16.27
N VAL A 2 16.65 -7.92 15.35
CA VAL A 2 15.78 -7.85 14.16
C VAL A 2 14.63 -8.82 14.42
N GLY A 3 13.44 -8.29 14.70
CA GLY A 3 12.24 -9.09 14.89
C GLY A 3 11.92 -9.84 13.60
N LYS A 4 12.19 -11.14 13.60
CA LYS A 4 11.86 -12.08 12.53
C LYS A 4 10.58 -12.82 12.89
N ASN A 5 9.71 -12.97 11.88
CA ASN A 5 8.69 -14.01 11.69
C ASN A 5 7.24 -13.63 12.05
N GLY A 6 6.55 -13.02 11.09
CA GLY A 6 5.09 -12.89 11.06
C GLY A 6 4.61 -11.79 10.10
N ASP A 7 5.31 -10.65 10.11
CA ASP A 7 4.85 -9.44 9.43
C ASP A 7 5.41 -9.30 8.00
N GLY A 8 6.65 -9.77 7.78
CA GLY A 8 7.28 -9.78 6.46
C GLY A 8 6.50 -10.64 5.47
N THR A 9 5.92 -11.76 5.92
CA THR A 9 5.23 -12.73 5.06
C THR A 9 3.94 -12.17 4.44
N ILE A 10 3.12 -11.42 5.18
CA ILE A 10 1.85 -10.88 4.64
C ILE A 10 2.11 -9.80 3.59
N VAL A 11 3.10 -8.93 3.83
CA VAL A 11 3.49 -7.88 2.89
C VAL A 11 4.15 -8.48 1.65
N GLU A 12 4.99 -9.51 1.81
CA GLU A 12 5.61 -10.25 0.71
C GLU A 12 4.56 -11.00 -0.12
N GLU A 13 3.63 -11.71 0.53
CA GLU A 13 2.49 -12.38 -0.12
C GLU A 13 1.66 -11.41 -0.96
N LEU A 14 1.34 -10.24 -0.41
CA LEU A 14 0.61 -9.21 -1.12
C LEU A 14 1.38 -8.66 -2.32
N ASN A 15 2.67 -8.40 -2.16
CA ASN A 15 3.51 -7.90 -3.26
C ASN A 15 3.67 -8.93 -4.38
N ALA A 16 3.77 -10.22 -4.04
CA ALA A 16 3.90 -11.31 -5.00
C ALA A 16 2.58 -11.57 -5.74
N ASN A 17 1.46 -11.62 -5.02
CA ASN A 17 0.15 -11.91 -5.58
C ASN A 17 -0.93 -11.00 -4.98
N PRO A 18 -1.17 -9.80 -5.55
CA PRO A 18 -2.15 -8.85 -5.04
C PRO A 18 -3.58 -9.21 -5.45
N ASP A 19 -4.06 -10.36 -5.00
CA ASP A 19 -5.46 -10.76 -5.16
C ASP A 19 -6.32 -10.32 -3.96
N ARG A 20 -7.63 -10.57 -4.04
CA ARG A 20 -8.57 -10.22 -2.96
C ARG A 20 -8.17 -10.85 -1.63
N ASN A 21 -7.79 -12.13 -1.63
CA ASN A 21 -7.48 -12.87 -0.40
C ASN A 21 -6.28 -12.26 0.33
N ASN A 22 -5.21 -11.94 -0.40
CA ASN A 22 -4.03 -11.32 0.16
C ASN A 22 -4.28 -9.86 0.59
N TRP A 23 -5.11 -9.13 -0.14
CA TRP A 23 -5.57 -7.81 0.30
C TRP A 23 -6.37 -7.85 1.60
N GLU A 24 -7.26 -8.83 1.78
CA GLU A 24 -8.04 -9.00 3.01
C GLU A 24 -7.16 -9.39 4.21
N LYS A 25 -6.21 -10.30 4.03
CA LYS A 25 -5.19 -10.63 5.05
C LYS A 25 -4.40 -9.39 5.45
N PHE A 26 -3.88 -8.68 4.44
CA PHE A 26 -3.12 -7.45 4.65
C PHE A 26 -3.95 -6.38 5.36
N ARG A 27 -5.24 -6.23 5.06
CA ARG A 27 -6.12 -5.28 5.76
C ARG A 27 -6.20 -5.60 7.26
N LYS A 28 -6.38 -6.87 7.63
CA LYS A 28 -6.43 -7.29 9.03
C LYS A 28 -5.10 -7.01 9.74
N TYR A 29 -3.98 -7.24 9.06
CA TYR A 29 -2.66 -6.90 9.53
C TYR A 29 -2.50 -5.38 9.73
N LEU A 30 -2.86 -4.59 8.73
CA LEU A 30 -2.77 -3.14 8.73
C LEU A 30 -3.52 -2.51 9.90
N LEU A 31 -4.74 -2.98 10.19
CA LEU A 31 -5.56 -2.49 11.31
C LEU A 31 -4.95 -2.75 12.70
N ARG A 32 -4.09 -3.76 12.82
CA ARG A 32 -3.38 -4.09 14.07
C ARG A 32 -1.98 -3.46 14.14
N SER A 33 -1.53 -2.88 13.04
CA SER A 33 -0.22 -2.26 12.92
C SER A 33 -0.22 -0.84 13.51
N LYS A 34 0.97 -0.22 13.55
CA LYS A 34 1.15 1.20 13.90
C LYS A 34 0.95 2.16 12.72
N ALA A 35 0.47 1.66 11.58
CA ALA A 35 0.29 2.46 10.37
C ALA A 35 -0.73 3.58 10.61
N LYS A 36 -0.38 4.78 10.15
CA LYS A 36 -1.22 5.97 10.27
C LYS A 36 -1.42 6.68 8.95
N TYR A 37 -0.39 6.67 8.10
CA TYR A 37 -0.36 7.42 6.85
C TYR A 37 -0.06 6.52 5.67
N TYR A 38 -0.51 6.95 4.49
CA TYR A 38 -0.04 6.40 3.22
C TYR A 38 0.26 7.51 2.21
N LYS A 39 1.19 7.22 1.30
CA LYS A 39 1.48 8.03 0.12
C LYS A 39 1.47 7.14 -1.12
N VAL A 40 0.71 7.51 -2.14
CA VAL A 40 0.66 6.77 -3.42
C VAL A 40 1.60 7.41 -4.42
N PHE A 41 2.42 6.58 -5.05
CA PHE A 41 3.36 6.94 -6.08
C PHE A 41 2.94 6.35 -7.42
N TYR A 42 3.03 7.17 -8.46
CA TYR A 42 2.76 6.79 -9.85
C TYR A 42 4.04 6.99 -10.67
N PRO A 43 4.90 5.95 -10.78
CA PRO A 43 6.15 6.05 -11.55
C PRO A 43 5.94 6.31 -13.03
N LYS A 44 4.74 6.00 -13.54
CA LYS A 44 4.31 6.28 -14.91
C LYS A 44 3.02 7.09 -14.89
N LYS A 45 2.85 7.96 -15.89
CA LYS A 45 1.59 8.70 -16.09
C LYS A 45 0.44 7.70 -16.29
N LEU A 46 -0.63 7.82 -15.52
CA LEU A 46 -1.81 6.96 -15.62
C LEU A 46 -2.57 7.25 -16.92
N LYS A 47 -2.29 6.48 -17.97
CA LYS A 47 -3.00 6.55 -19.25
C LYS A 47 -4.03 5.43 -19.40
N SER A 48 -3.85 4.31 -18.72
CA SER A 48 -4.80 3.20 -18.68
C SER A 48 -4.73 2.47 -17.32
N LYS A 49 -5.61 1.49 -17.13
CA LYS A 49 -5.60 0.64 -15.93
C LYS A 49 -4.34 -0.23 -15.83
N LYS A 50 -3.65 -0.51 -16.95
CA LYS A 50 -2.41 -1.31 -16.94
C LYS A 50 -1.27 -0.57 -16.23
N GLU A 51 -1.24 0.76 -16.29
CA GLU A 51 -0.21 1.53 -15.61
C GLU A 51 -0.33 1.49 -14.07
N LEU A 52 -1.49 1.09 -13.53
CA LEU A 52 -1.65 0.85 -12.09
C LEU A 52 -0.71 -0.26 -11.58
N LEU A 53 -0.27 -1.17 -12.45
CA LEU A 53 0.68 -2.24 -12.08
C LEU A 53 2.05 -1.70 -11.64
N TYR A 54 2.40 -0.48 -12.05
CA TYR A 54 3.64 0.19 -11.64
C TYR A 54 3.44 1.09 -10.42
N ALA A 55 2.20 1.38 -10.04
CA ALA A 55 1.88 2.25 -8.94
C ALA A 55 1.99 1.50 -7.61
N TYR A 56 2.41 2.20 -6.56
CA TYR A 56 2.59 1.62 -5.23
C TYR A 56 2.27 2.64 -4.14
N ALA A 57 1.94 2.14 -2.96
CA ALA A 57 1.80 2.94 -1.76
C ALA A 57 2.98 2.67 -0.83
N VAL A 58 3.46 3.72 -0.19
CA VAL A 58 4.33 3.62 0.98
C VAL A 58 3.49 3.93 2.20
N ILE A 59 3.56 3.03 3.19
CA ILE A 59 2.83 3.13 4.45
C ILE A 59 3.78 3.59 5.56
N TYR A 60 3.32 4.51 6.40
CA TYR A 60 4.12 5.11 7.46
C TYR A 60 3.42 5.01 8.82
N ASP A 61 4.22 4.99 9.89
CA ASP A 61 3.74 5.10 11.26
C ASP A 61 3.38 6.56 11.63
N SER A 62 2.91 6.79 12.86
CA SER A 62 2.55 8.12 13.36
C SER A 62 3.71 9.12 13.43
N LYS A 63 4.96 8.66 13.33
CA LYS A 63 6.18 9.48 13.32
C LYS A 63 6.74 9.64 11.90
N TYR A 64 5.94 9.34 10.87
CA TYR A 64 6.34 9.36 9.46
C TYR A 64 7.49 8.41 9.13
N ARG A 65 7.74 7.37 9.94
CA ARG A 65 8.73 6.35 9.61
C ARG A 65 8.11 5.36 8.65
N GLN A 66 8.81 5.09 7.55
CA GLN A 66 8.38 4.12 6.56
C GLN A 66 8.29 2.73 7.19
N MET A 67 7.13 2.09 7.04
CA MET A 67 6.90 0.72 7.49
C MET A 67 7.09 -0.27 6.34
N PHE A 68 6.36 -0.10 5.25
CA PHE A 68 6.42 -1.00 4.09
C PHE A 68 5.88 -0.37 2.81
N LYS A 69 6.22 -1.00 1.68
CA LYS A 69 5.78 -0.65 0.33
C LYS A 69 4.89 -1.77 -0.23
N ILE A 70 3.77 -1.40 -0.83
CA ILE A 70 2.74 -2.33 -1.31
C ILE A 70 2.14 -1.85 -2.65
N PRO A 71 1.58 -2.75 -3.47
CA PRO A 71 0.83 -2.36 -4.67
C PRO A 71 -0.39 -1.51 -4.30
N VAL A 72 -0.93 -0.77 -5.28
CA VAL A 72 -2.23 -0.06 -5.14
C VAL A 72 -3.29 -0.63 -6.06
N TYR A 73 -3.09 -1.85 -6.51
CA TYR A 73 -3.98 -2.56 -7.41
C TYR A 73 -4.30 -3.95 -6.87
N MET A 74 -5.39 -4.52 -7.37
CA MET A 74 -5.85 -5.87 -7.10
C MET A 74 -6.10 -6.60 -8.41
N LYS A 75 -5.69 -7.86 -8.49
CA LYS A 75 -6.00 -8.80 -9.57
C LYS A 75 -7.25 -9.58 -9.20
N GLU A 76 -8.28 -9.53 -10.04
CA GLU A 76 -9.51 -10.29 -9.86
C GLU A 76 -10.00 -10.79 -11.22
N LYS A 77 -10.14 -12.11 -11.40
CA LYS A 77 -10.66 -12.77 -12.63
C LYS A 77 -10.07 -12.20 -13.94
N GLY A 78 -8.76 -12.00 -13.99
CA GLY A 78 -8.06 -11.48 -15.18
C GLY A 78 -8.13 -9.96 -15.38
N SER A 79 -8.77 -9.23 -14.47
CA SER A 79 -8.87 -7.76 -14.48
C SER A 79 -8.02 -7.12 -13.37
N VAL A 80 -7.63 -5.86 -13.60
CA VAL A 80 -6.87 -5.04 -12.65
C VAL A 80 -7.76 -3.91 -12.13
N HIS A 81 -7.87 -3.81 -10.81
CA HIS A 81 -8.69 -2.83 -10.09
C HIS A 81 -7.81 -2.01 -9.13
N GLY A 82 -8.20 -0.78 -8.82
CA GLY A 82 -7.56 -0.02 -7.75
C GLY A 82 -7.89 -0.62 -6.38
N ALA A 83 -6.92 -0.65 -5.48
CA ALA A 83 -7.04 -1.27 -4.15
C ALA A 83 -6.94 -0.25 -2.99
N THR A 84 -7.04 1.05 -3.28
CA THR A 84 -6.95 2.10 -2.24
C THR A 84 -8.08 2.04 -1.21
N ILE A 85 -9.18 1.33 -1.50
CA ILE A 85 -10.26 1.05 -0.53
C ILE A 85 -9.76 0.34 0.73
N TYR A 86 -8.67 -0.44 0.62
CA TYR A 86 -8.05 -1.11 1.76
C TYR A 86 -7.27 -0.16 2.68
N PHE A 87 -7.09 1.11 2.29
CA PHE A 87 -6.41 2.15 3.08
C PHE A 87 -7.36 3.13 3.78
N LYS A 88 -8.68 2.87 3.79
CA LYS A 88 -9.68 3.85 4.25
C LYS A 88 -9.50 4.39 5.68
N GLU A 89 -8.81 3.63 6.54
CA GLU A 89 -8.51 4.03 7.94
C GLU A 89 -7.18 4.80 8.08
N LEU A 90 -6.41 4.93 6.99
CA LEU A 90 -5.16 5.68 6.94
C LEU A 90 -5.38 7.08 6.37
N LEU A 91 -4.57 8.03 6.84
CA LEU A 91 -4.56 9.39 6.33
C LEU A 91 -3.76 9.47 5.03
N ASN A 92 -4.37 10.03 3.99
CA ASN A 92 -3.75 10.17 2.67
C ASN A 92 -2.85 11.42 2.62
N THR A 93 -1.54 11.20 2.69
CA THR A 93 -0.54 12.28 2.65
C THR A 93 -0.32 12.86 1.26
N ASN A 94 -0.89 12.27 0.19
CA ASN A 94 -0.90 12.93 -1.13
C ASN A 94 -1.74 14.21 -1.11
N LYS A 95 -2.75 14.30 -0.24
CA LYS A 95 -3.62 15.49 -0.13
C LYS A 95 -3.00 16.62 0.69
N ASP A 96 -2.10 16.28 1.61
CA ASP A 96 -1.41 17.24 2.48
C ASP A 96 -0.05 17.69 1.93
N TYR A 97 0.34 17.23 0.74
CA TYR A 97 1.61 17.59 0.11
C TYR A 97 1.52 18.96 -0.59
N LYS A 98 1.31 20.03 0.20
CA LYS A 98 1.93 21.31 -0.13
C LYS A 98 3.39 21.18 0.28
N GLU A 99 4.26 21.25 -0.72
CA GLU A 99 5.72 21.32 -0.65
C GLU A 99 6.28 21.62 0.76
N TRP A 100 6.62 20.57 1.51
CA TRP A 100 7.76 20.64 2.42
C TRP A 100 8.98 20.19 1.63
N VAL A 101 9.35 21.02 0.66
CA VAL A 101 10.69 21.06 0.09
C VAL A 101 11.16 22.47 0.39
N ALA A 102 11.96 22.56 1.46
CA ALA A 102 12.80 23.70 1.74
C ALA A 102 13.88 23.83 0.65
#